data_AF-A0A838F7A7-F1
#
_entry.id   AF-A0A838F7A7-F1
#
_cell.length_a   1.000
_cell.length_b   1.000
_cell.length_c   1.000
_cell.angle_alpha   90.00
_cell.angle_beta   90.00
_cell.angle_gamma   90.00
#
_symmetry.space_group_name_H-M   'P 1'
#
loop_
_entity.id
_entity.type
_entity.pdbx_description
1 polymer ?
#
loop_
_entity_poly.entity_id
_entity_poly.type
_entity_poly.pdbx_seq_one_letter_code
_entity_poly.pdbx_strand_id
1 'polypeptide(L)'
;MKTFILSLTLIIAASCSFAQPNAAIDFTITTTDGVERNLFNTLDGGSTIMLDFFFTTCYYCIEYAPVIDEVYLEHGAGNWNFDIWGIDDGDN
;
A
#
# COMPACT_ATOMS: atom_id res chain seq x y z
N MET A 1 24.75 -27.98 -17.58
CA MET A 1 24.41 -27.75 -16.15
C MET A 1 24.18 -26.28 -15.85
N LYS A 2 25.13 -25.37 -16.12
CA LYS A 2 24.96 -23.92 -15.91
C LYS A 2 23.75 -23.29 -16.65
N THR A 3 23.50 -23.71 -17.88
CA THR A 3 22.34 -23.25 -18.67
C THR A 3 21.01 -23.73 -18.07
N PHE A 4 20.95 -24.98 -17.62
CA PHE A 4 19.77 -25.56 -16.97
C PHE A 4 19.46 -24.87 -15.63
N ILE A 5 20.49 -24.47 -14.88
CA ILE A 5 20.35 -23.71 -13.63
C ILE A 5 19.79 -22.31 -13.93
N LEU A 6 20.31 -21.61 -14.95
CA LEU A 6 19.79 -20.29 -15.36
C LEU A 6 18.33 -20.33 -15.82
N SER A 7 17.94 -21.36 -16.57
CA SER A 7 16.55 -21.53 -17.00
C SER A 7 15.61 -21.76 -15.82
N LEU A 8 16.05 -22.53 -14.82
CA LEU A 8 15.25 -22.86 -13.65
C LEU A 8 15.06 -21.65 -12.71
N THR A 9 16.08 -20.81 -12.52
CA THR A 9 15.94 -19.56 -11.76
C THR A 9 15.01 -18.55 -12.43
N LEU A 10 15.02 -18.46 -13.76
CA LEU A 10 14.15 -17.54 -14.50
C LEU A 10 12.67 -17.94 -14.39
N ILE A 11 12.37 -19.24 -14.39
CA ILE A 11 11.00 -19.76 -14.26
C ILE A 11 10.43 -19.52 -12.85
N ILE A 12 11.26 -19.70 -11.80
CA ILE A 12 10.82 -19.49 -10.41
C ILE A 12 10.54 -18.00 -10.13
N ALA A 13 11.33 -17.08 -10.69
CA ALA A 13 11.12 -15.64 -10.55
C ALA A 13 9.80 -15.17 -11.21
N ALA A 14 9.40 -15.77 -12.33
CA ALA A 14 8.17 -15.41 -13.04
C ALA A 14 6.89 -15.83 -12.26
N SER A 15 6.94 -16.93 -11.53
CA SER A 15 5.78 -17.44 -10.77
C SER A 15 5.44 -16.64 -9.50
N CYS A 16 6.36 -15.81 -8.98
CA CYS A 16 6.10 -14.97 -7.80
C CYS A 16 5.33 -13.67 -8.12
N SER A 17 5.12 -13.32 -9.40
CA SER A 17 4.53 -12.03 -9.79
C SER A 17 3.00 -12.01 -9.84
N PHE A 18 2.32 -13.13 -9.59
CA PHE A 18 0.85 -13.27 -9.79
C PHE A 18 0.03 -13.28 -8.48
N ALA A 19 0.63 -12.95 -7.33
CA ALA A 19 -0.05 -13.03 -6.03
C ALA A 19 -0.83 -11.75 -5.64
N GLN A 20 -0.71 -10.66 -6.39
CA GLN A 20 -1.38 -9.40 -6.07
C GLN A 20 -2.71 -9.29 -6.82
N PRO A 21 -3.82 -8.90 -6.17
CA PRO A 21 -5.08 -8.67 -6.85
C PRO A 21 -4.90 -7.63 -7.97
N ASN A 22 -5.42 -7.94 -9.15
CA ASN A 22 -5.22 -7.14 -10.36
C ASN A 22 -5.99 -5.79 -10.34
N ALA A 23 -6.87 -5.59 -9.36
CA ALA A 23 -7.61 -4.35 -9.13
C ALA A 23 -7.92 -4.19 -7.64
N ALA A 24 -7.84 -2.95 -7.15
CA ALA A 24 -8.38 -2.60 -5.84
C ALA A 24 -9.91 -2.74 -5.84
N ILE A 25 -10.48 -3.07 -4.68
CA ILE A 25 -11.94 -3.02 -4.47
C ILE A 25 -12.33 -1.63 -3.99
N ASP A 26 -13.52 -1.16 -4.36
CA ASP A 26 -14.03 0.11 -3.86
C ASP A 26 -14.54 -0.02 -2.42
N PHE A 27 -14.23 0.98 -1.60
CA PHE A 27 -14.67 1.06 -0.22
C PHE A 27 -14.72 2.51 0.26
N THR A 28 -15.42 2.72 1.37
CA THR A 28 -15.51 4.02 2.04
C THR A 28 -14.97 3.88 3.45
N ILE A 29 -14.10 4.81 3.86
CA ILE A 29 -13.59 4.92 5.22
C ILE A 29 -14.14 6.16 5.89
N THR A 30 -14.21 6.12 7.22
CA THR A 30 -14.31 7.31 8.05
C THR A 30 -12.93 7.57 8.64
N THR A 31 -12.36 8.73 8.37
CA THR A 31 -11.05 9.13 8.87
C THR A 31 -11.11 9.49 10.36
N THR A 32 -9.95 9.65 11.00
CA THR A 32 -9.83 9.99 12.42
C THR A 32 -10.38 11.38 12.78
N ASP A 33 -10.53 12.27 11.80
CA ASP A 33 -11.21 13.57 11.91
C ASP A 33 -12.72 13.51 11.59
N GLY A 34 -13.27 12.31 11.34
CA GLY A 34 -14.71 12.08 11.11
C GLY A 34 -15.19 12.39 9.70
N VAL A 35 -14.28 12.47 8.72
CA VAL A 35 -14.61 12.73 7.32
C VAL A 35 -14.78 11.41 6.57
N GLU A 36 -15.84 11.29 5.77
CA GLU A 36 -16.00 10.13 4.89
C GLU A 36 -15.19 10.30 3.60
N ARG A 37 -14.40 9.28 3.24
CA ARG A 37 -13.59 9.22 2.02
C ARG A 37 -13.89 7.92 1.29
N ASN A 38 -14.29 8.01 0.02
CA ASN A 38 -14.44 6.86 -0.86
C ASN A 38 -13.18 6.71 -1.73
N LEU A 39 -12.69 5.49 -1.87
CA LEU A 39 -11.44 5.20 -2.58
C LEU A 39 -11.55 5.60 -4.05
N PHE A 40 -12.56 5.12 -4.77
CA PHE A 40 -12.64 5.34 -6.21
C PHE A 40 -12.92 6.80 -6.56
N ASN A 41 -13.77 7.48 -5.80
CA ASN A 41 -13.98 8.93 -5.94
C ASN A 41 -12.68 9.72 -5.75
N THR A 42 -11.81 9.26 -4.85
CA THR A 42 -10.50 9.90 -4.62
C THR A 42 -9.54 9.64 -5.79
N LEU A 43 -9.49 8.40 -6.29
CA LEU A 43 -8.67 8.03 -7.44
C LEU A 43 -9.13 8.73 -8.74
N ASP A 44 -10.44 8.87 -8.95
CA ASP A 44 -11.03 9.60 -10.07
C ASP A 44 -10.68 11.11 -10.04
N GLY A 45 -10.33 11.63 -8.86
CA GLY A 45 -9.79 12.98 -8.67
C GLY A 45 -8.36 13.16 -9.19
N GLY A 46 -7.69 12.08 -9.60
CA GLY A 46 -6.31 12.09 -10.11
C GLY A 46 -5.25 11.88 -9.04
N SER A 47 -5.64 11.57 -7.81
CA SER A 47 -4.72 11.24 -6.72
C SER A 47 -4.21 9.80 -6.84
N THR A 48 -2.95 9.57 -6.48
CA THR A 48 -2.38 8.24 -6.23
C THR A 48 -2.44 7.95 -4.75
N ILE A 49 -2.96 6.78 -4.36
CA ILE A 49 -3.12 6.41 -2.95
C ILE A 49 -2.25 5.20 -2.61
N MET A 50 -1.44 5.33 -1.55
CA MET A 50 -0.82 4.17 -0.89
C MET A 50 -1.71 3.75 0.28
N LEU A 51 -2.12 2.49 0.30
CA LEU A 51 -2.84 1.89 1.43
C LEU A 51 -1.83 1.20 2.34
N ASP A 52 -1.83 1.58 3.62
CA ASP A 52 -1.04 0.94 4.67
C ASP A 52 -1.98 0.25 5.66
N PHE A 53 -2.03 -1.08 5.62
CA PHE A 53 -2.81 -1.88 6.54
C PHE A 53 -1.92 -2.31 7.70
N PHE A 54 -2.21 -1.79 8.89
CA PHE A 54 -1.38 -2.01 10.08
C PHE A 54 -2.23 -2.43 11.28
N PHE A 55 -1.54 -2.78 12.36
CA PHE A 55 -2.10 -2.87 13.71
C PHE A 55 -1.00 -2.47 14.70
N THR A 56 -1.36 -1.90 15.84
CA THR A 56 -0.43 -1.25 16.77
C THR A 56 0.54 -2.20 17.45
N THR A 57 0.29 -3.52 17.38
CA THR A 57 1.18 -4.57 17.89
C THR A 57 2.00 -5.28 16.81
N CYS A 58 1.87 -4.87 15.55
CA CYS A 58 2.65 -5.38 14.43
C CYS A 58 4.09 -4.87 14.48
N TYR A 59 5.05 -5.73 14.85
CA TYR A 59 6.46 -5.35 14.98
C TYR A 59 7.01 -4.62 13.73
N TYR A 60 6.81 -5.21 12.54
CA TYR A 60 7.30 -4.62 11.30
C TYR A 60 6.57 -3.33 10.93
N CYS A 61 5.27 -3.22 11.22
CA CYS A 61 4.52 -1.99 10.96
C CYS A 61 5.06 -0.84 11.82
N ILE A 62 5.37 -1.11 13.09
CA ILE A 62 6.01 -0.14 13.99
C ILE A 62 7.41 0.23 13.49
N GLU A 63 8.20 -0.76 13.07
CA GLU A 63 9.57 -0.55 12.56
C GLU A 63 9.59 0.34 11.32
N TYR A 64 8.62 0.17 10.40
CA TYR A 64 8.56 0.91 9.14
C TYR A 64 7.69 2.18 9.18
N ALA A 65 6.91 2.40 10.24
CA ALA A 65 6.10 3.63 10.39
C ALA A 65 6.89 4.93 10.16
N PRO A 66 8.14 5.09 10.64
CA PRO A 66 8.94 6.29 10.36
C PRO A 66 9.26 6.47 8.87
N VAL A 67 9.43 5.38 8.13
CA VAL A 67 9.68 5.43 6.68
C VAL A 67 8.43 5.85 5.93
N ILE A 68 7.26 5.36 6.35
CA ILE A 68 5.97 5.77 5.77
C ILE A 68 5.71 7.26 6.02
N ASP A 69 6.03 7.75 7.22
CA ASP A 69 5.95 9.18 7.54
C ASP A 69 6.89 10.02 6.67
N GLU A 70 8.13 9.57 6.46
CA GLU A 70 9.08 10.21 5.54
C GLU A 70 8.54 10.27 4.10
N VAL A 71 7.98 9.18 3.58
CA VAL A 71 7.34 9.14 2.25
C VAL A 71 6.18 10.15 2.18
N TYR A 72 5.37 10.27 3.23
CA TYR A 72 4.30 11.26 3.27
C TYR A 72 4.85 12.69 3.25
N LEU A 73 5.88 12.98 4.05
CA LEU A 73 6.49 14.31 4.10
C LEU A 73 7.15 14.71 2.77
N GLU A 74 7.77 13.77 2.05
CA GLU A 74 8.44 14.04 0.79
C GLU A 74 7.47 14.14 -0.40
N HIS A 75 6.39 13.36 -0.41
CA HIS A 75 5.55 13.20 -1.59
C HIS A 75 4.10 13.65 -1.40
N GLY A 76 3.53 13.50 -0.19
CA GLY A 76 2.12 13.78 0.09
C GLY A 76 1.86 15.15 0.73
N ALA A 77 2.76 15.63 1.59
CA ALA A 77 2.57 16.86 2.34
C ALA A 77 2.43 18.09 1.43
N GLY A 78 1.19 18.55 1.24
CA GLY A 78 0.84 19.72 0.43
C GLY A 78 0.61 19.44 -1.06
N ASN A 79 0.73 18.19 -1.52
CA ASN A 79 0.44 17.79 -2.90
C ASN A 79 -0.80 16.91 -2.95
N TRP A 80 -1.85 17.37 -3.62
CA TRP A 80 -3.11 16.61 -3.79
C TRP A 80 -2.98 15.37 -4.69
N ASN A 81 -1.81 15.14 -5.28
CA ASN A 81 -1.57 14.08 -6.26
C ASN A 81 -1.12 12.75 -5.62
N PHE A 82 -0.67 12.75 -4.37
CA PHE A 82 -0.26 11.55 -3.64
C PHE A 82 -0.73 11.63 -2.18
N ASP A 83 -1.38 10.59 -1.68
CA ASP A 83 -1.86 10.52 -0.29
C ASP A 83 -1.66 9.10 0.26
N ILE A 84 -1.58 8.98 1.58
CA ILE A 84 -1.35 7.72 2.29
C ILE A 84 -2.49 7.49 3.27
N TRP A 85 -3.18 6.35 3.14
CA TRP A 85 -4.26 5.96 4.06
C TRP A 85 -3.79 4.81 4.93
N GLY A 86 -3.49 5.13 6.19
CA GLY A 86 -3.25 4.14 7.24
C GLY A 86 -4.58 3.60 7.77
N ILE A 87 -4.77 2.28 7.71
CA ILE A 87 -5.97 1.58 8.16
C ILE A 87 -5.57 0.56 9.22
N ASP A 88 -6.07 0.74 10.45
CA ASP A 88 -5.93 -0.25 11.50
C ASP A 88 -6.91 -1.41 11.22
N ASP A 89 -6.37 -2.59 10.96
CA ASP A 89 -7.12 -3.82 10.61
C ASP A 89 -6.95 -4.92 11.67
N GLY A 90 -6.50 -4.59 12.89
CA GLY A 90 -6.19 -5.60 13.91
C GLY A 90 -6.64 -5.30 15.33
N ASP A 91 -6.77 -4.02 15.69
CA ASP A 91 -7.02 -3.63 17.09
C ASP A 91 -8.47 -3.12 17.25
N ASN A 92 -9.42 -4.04 17.45
CA ASN A 92 -10.80 -3.68 17.87
C ASN A 92 -10.85 -3.22 19.33
#